data_AF-A0A1Y2K9S6-F1
#
_entry.id   AF-A0A1Y2K9S6-F1
#
_cell.length_a   1.000
_cell.length_b   1.000
_cell.length_c   1.000
_cell.angle_alpha   90.00
_cell.angle_beta   90.00
_cell.angle_gamma   90.00
#
_symmetry.space_group_name_H-M   'P 1'
#
loop_
_entity.id
_entity.type
_entity.pdbx_description
1 polymer ?
#
loop_
_entity_poly.entity_id
_entity_poly.type
_entity_poly.pdbx_seq_one_letter_code
_entity_poly.pdbx_strand_id
1 'polypeptide(L)'
;MLTLLGSLLGFISSAFPEILRMFRERQDRNHELAILDRQMDQLRLGHQQRLEEIQIQADIEESKALYQTVQPTGVRWIDGLRGSVRPVITYAFFMLFVAVKGAALWSLAQHADLSVVEALPKIWDEETSALFAAVMSFWFGQRALTKFRKG
;
A
#
# COMPACT_ATOMS: atom_id res chain seq x y z
N MET A 1 -72.55 -29.18 24.28
CA MET A 1 -71.46 -28.22 23.99
C MET A 1 -70.07 -28.73 24.38
N LEU A 2 -69.94 -29.68 25.33
CA LEU A 2 -68.68 -30.35 25.68
C LEU A 2 -68.06 -31.21 24.54
N THR A 3 -68.89 -31.78 23.66
CA THR A 3 -68.44 -32.55 22.49
C THR A 3 -67.77 -31.69 21.41
N LEU A 4 -68.17 -30.42 21.28
CA LEU A 4 -67.54 -29.43 20.38
C LEU A 4 -66.17 -28.97 20.90
N LEU A 5 -66.03 -28.84 22.22
CA LEU A 5 -64.74 -28.54 22.85
C LEU A 5 -63.79 -29.75 22.78
N GLY A 6 -64.29 -30.97 22.95
CA GLY A 6 -63.52 -32.21 22.81
C GLY A 6 -63.03 -32.46 21.38
N SER A 7 -63.85 -32.18 20.36
CA SER A 7 -63.43 -32.30 18.96
C SER A 7 -62.42 -31.20 18.55
N LEU A 8 -62.57 -29.97 19.06
CA LEU A 8 -61.61 -28.89 18.84
C LEU A 8 -60.25 -29.18 19.51
N LEU A 9 -60.26 -29.72 20.73
CA LEU A 9 -59.05 -30.15 21.43
C LEU A 9 -58.34 -31.31 20.73
N GLY A 10 -59.09 -32.29 20.22
CA GLY A 10 -58.53 -33.39 19.41
C GLY A 10 -57.92 -32.92 18.07
N PHE A 11 -58.52 -31.89 17.46
CA PHE A 11 -57.98 -31.26 16.25
C PHE A 11 -56.69 -30.47 16.53
N ILE A 12 -56.63 -29.72 17.63
CA ILE A 12 -55.41 -29.00 18.03
C ILE A 12 -54.29 -29.98 18.42
N SER A 13 -54.62 -31.08 19.10
CA SER A 13 -53.65 -32.10 19.48
C SER A 13 -53.05 -32.83 18.27
N SER A 14 -53.82 -33.04 17.21
CA SER A 14 -53.35 -33.63 15.95
C SER A 14 -52.60 -32.64 15.04
N ALA A 15 -52.90 -31.35 15.10
CA ALA A 15 -52.19 -30.29 14.35
C ALA A 15 -50.89 -29.82 15.02
N PHE A 16 -50.76 -29.97 16.33
CA PHE A 16 -49.55 -29.62 17.10
C PHE A 16 -48.24 -30.26 16.58
N PRO A 17 -48.16 -31.58 16.31
CA PRO A 17 -46.95 -32.19 15.76
C PRO A 17 -46.58 -31.64 14.38
N GLU A 18 -47.55 -31.24 13.57
CA GLU A 18 -47.32 -30.69 12.23
C GLU A 18 -46.79 -29.24 12.28
N ILE A 19 -47.29 -28.42 13.21
CA ILE A 19 -46.75 -27.08 13.47
C ILE A 19 -45.31 -27.15 13.97
N LEU A 20 -45.00 -28.10 14.86
CA LEU A 20 -43.63 -28.34 15.33
C LEU A 20 -42.71 -28.84 14.21
N ARG A 21 -43.21 -29.66 13.28
CA ARG A 21 -42.47 -30.09 12.09
C ARG A 21 -42.13 -28.91 11.19
N MET A 22 -43.12 -28.08 10.85
CA MET A 22 -42.92 -26.86 10.06
C MET A 22 -41.89 -25.91 10.68
N PHE A 23 -41.88 -25.79 12.02
CA PHE A 23 -40.89 -24.95 12.72
C PHE A 23 -39.48 -25.53 12.66
N ARG A 24 -39.34 -26.85 12.87
CA ARG A 24 -38.04 -27.55 12.74
C ARG A 24 -37.50 -27.48 11.32
N GLU A 25 -38.34 -27.73 10.30
CA GLU A 25 -37.94 -27.60 8.89
C GLU A 25 -37.46 -26.18 8.56
N ARG A 26 -38.12 -25.14 9.09
CA ARG A 26 -37.63 -23.76 8.93
C ARG A 26 -36.28 -23.54 9.61
N GLN A 27 -36.09 -24.09 10.81
CA GLN A 27 -34.82 -23.99 11.54
C GLN A 27 -33.69 -24.73 10.79
N ASP A 28 -33.96 -25.92 10.27
CA ASP A 28 -33.01 -26.73 9.51
C ASP A 28 -32.61 -26.04 8.20
N ARG A 29 -33.59 -25.49 7.46
CA ARG A 29 -33.31 -24.70 6.24
C ARG A 29 -32.51 -23.44 6.54
N ASN A 30 -32.81 -22.73 7.63
CA ASN A 30 -32.03 -21.58 8.04
C ASN A 30 -30.59 -21.97 8.43
N HIS A 31 -30.41 -23.14 9.05
CA HIS A 31 -29.09 -23.67 9.37
C HIS A 31 -28.30 -24.05 8.12
N GLU A 32 -28.95 -24.71 7.15
CA GLU A 32 -28.36 -25.06 5.86
C GLU A 32 -27.94 -23.81 5.07
N LEU A 33 -28.82 -22.79 5.00
CA LEU A 33 -28.49 -21.50 4.40
C LEU A 33 -27.27 -20.86 5.10
N ALA A 34 -27.22 -20.88 6.43
CA ALA A 34 -26.09 -20.34 7.18
C ALA A 34 -24.77 -21.11 6.95
N ILE A 35 -24.84 -22.41 6.65
CA ILE A 35 -23.66 -23.19 6.26
C ILE A 35 -23.20 -22.78 4.85
N LEU A 36 -24.14 -22.69 3.90
CA LEU A 36 -23.84 -22.27 2.53
C LEU A 36 -23.25 -20.86 2.49
N ASP A 37 -23.80 -19.92 3.26
CA ASP A 37 -23.27 -18.56 3.35
C ASP A 37 -21.83 -18.54 3.88
N ARG A 38 -21.53 -19.31 4.94
CA ARG A 38 -20.15 -19.42 5.46
C ARG A 38 -19.18 -20.04 4.44
N GLN A 39 -19.63 -21.03 3.68
CA GLN A 39 -18.82 -21.60 2.60
C GLN A 39 -18.57 -20.58 1.49
N MET A 40 -19.58 -19.81 1.11
CA MET A 40 -19.45 -18.72 0.13
C MET A 40 -18.48 -17.64 0.61
N ASP A 41 -18.51 -17.27 1.89
CA ASP A 41 -17.57 -16.30 2.46
C ASP A 41 -16.14 -16.85 2.48
N GLN A 42 -15.94 -18.12 2.81
CA GLN A 42 -14.62 -18.75 2.73
C GLN A 42 -14.09 -18.77 1.29
N LEU A 43 -14.94 -19.07 0.30
CA LEU A 43 -14.58 -19.01 -1.12
C LEU A 43 -14.22 -17.58 -1.55
N ARG A 44 -15.01 -16.58 -1.14
CA ARG A 44 -14.71 -15.16 -1.42
C ARG A 44 -13.36 -14.74 -0.87
N LEU A 45 -13.07 -15.08 0.38
CA LEU A 45 -11.77 -14.79 1.01
C LEU A 45 -10.62 -15.47 0.27
N GLY A 46 -10.78 -16.75 -0.10
CA GLY A 46 -9.78 -17.46 -0.90
C GLY A 46 -9.56 -16.86 -2.29
N HIS A 47 -10.62 -16.41 -2.96
CA HIS A 47 -10.52 -15.72 -4.25
C HIS A 47 -9.82 -14.37 -4.13
N GLN A 48 -10.10 -13.59 -3.07
CA GLN A 48 -9.42 -12.33 -2.82
C GLN A 48 -7.92 -12.54 -2.60
N GLN A 49 -7.53 -13.51 -1.76
CA GLN A 49 -6.13 -13.87 -1.54
C GLN A 49 -5.45 -14.28 -2.85
N ARG A 50 -6.11 -15.08 -3.68
CA ARG A 50 -5.56 -15.52 -4.97
C ARG A 50 -5.39 -14.36 -5.96
N LEU A 51 -6.32 -13.40 -5.97
CA LEU A 51 -6.19 -12.19 -6.79
C LEU A 51 -4.99 -11.35 -6.33
N GLU A 52 -4.81 -11.20 -5.03
CA GLU A 52 -3.64 -10.52 -4.45
C GLU A 52 -2.34 -11.24 -4.82
N GLU A 53 -2.28 -12.56 -4.71
CA GLU A 53 -1.12 -13.36 -5.15
C GLU A 53 -0.81 -13.18 -6.63
N ILE A 54 -1.83 -13.22 -7.50
CA ILE A 54 -1.67 -13.01 -8.95
C ILE A 54 -1.11 -11.61 -9.21
N GLN A 55 -1.61 -10.60 -8.51
CA GLN A 55 -1.16 -9.23 -8.67
C GLN A 55 0.29 -9.06 -8.19
N ILE A 56 0.66 -9.66 -7.06
CA ILE A 56 2.04 -9.66 -6.57
C ILE A 56 2.96 -10.40 -7.55
N GLN A 57 2.51 -11.52 -8.10
CA GLN A 57 3.29 -12.30 -9.06
C GLN A 57 3.50 -11.52 -10.36
N ALA A 58 2.48 -10.82 -10.86
CA ALA A 58 2.59 -9.93 -12.01
C ALA A 58 3.58 -8.79 -11.76
N ASP A 59 3.51 -8.13 -10.60
CA ASP A 59 4.47 -7.09 -10.19
C ASP A 59 5.93 -7.62 -10.15
N ILE A 60 6.12 -8.86 -9.67
CA ILE A 60 7.43 -9.52 -9.64
C ILE A 60 7.93 -9.84 -11.04
N GLU A 61 7.06 -10.34 -11.91
CA GLU A 61 7.41 -10.67 -13.30
C GLU A 61 7.75 -9.42 -14.12
N GLU A 62 6.97 -8.35 -13.96
CA GLU A 62 7.28 -7.04 -14.54
C GLU A 62 8.64 -6.53 -14.05
N SER A 63 8.88 -6.60 -12.73
CA SER A 63 10.17 -6.22 -12.15
C SER A 63 11.31 -7.05 -12.73
N LYS A 64 11.14 -8.37 -12.84
CA LYS A 64 12.14 -9.28 -13.43
C LYS A 64 12.40 -8.95 -14.90
N ALA A 65 11.36 -8.67 -15.68
CA ALA A 65 11.49 -8.29 -17.09
C ALA A 65 12.25 -6.96 -17.22
N LEU A 66 11.96 -5.98 -16.37
CA LEU A 66 12.73 -4.73 -16.28
C LEU A 66 14.21 -5.02 -15.98
N TYR A 67 14.52 -5.87 -15.00
CA TYR A 67 15.91 -6.24 -14.68
C TYR A 67 16.61 -7.01 -15.80
N GLN A 68 15.90 -7.83 -16.58
CA GLN A 68 16.45 -8.53 -17.75
C GLN A 68 16.89 -7.57 -18.86
N THR A 69 16.29 -6.39 -18.99
CA THR A 69 16.77 -5.38 -19.94
C THR A 69 18.06 -4.68 -19.49
N VAL A 70 18.41 -4.79 -18.20
CA VAL A 70 19.63 -4.20 -17.60
C VAL A 70 20.74 -5.25 -17.43
N GLN A 71 20.74 -6.32 -18.23
CA GLN A 71 21.78 -7.35 -18.15
C GLN A 71 23.18 -6.71 -18.27
N PRO A 72 24.14 -7.13 -17.44
CA PRO A 72 25.53 -6.69 -17.56
C PRO A 72 26.09 -7.13 -18.91
N THR A 73 26.81 -6.24 -19.57
CA THR A 73 27.47 -6.51 -20.86
C THR A 73 28.59 -7.54 -20.73
N GLY A 74 28.97 -7.93 -19.50
CA GLY A 74 30.03 -8.89 -19.20
C GLY A 74 31.41 -8.23 -19.10
N VAL A 75 31.50 -6.95 -19.44
CA VAL A 75 32.73 -6.16 -19.40
C VAL A 75 32.75 -5.33 -18.11
N ARG A 76 33.54 -5.78 -17.12
CA ARG A 76 33.59 -5.21 -15.76
C ARG A 76 33.75 -3.69 -15.69
N TRP A 77 34.51 -3.09 -16.61
CA TRP A 77 34.73 -1.63 -16.59
C TRP A 77 33.53 -0.85 -17.17
N ILE A 78 32.86 -1.39 -18.20
CA ILE A 78 31.67 -0.77 -18.80
C ILE A 78 30.49 -0.86 -17.83
N ASP A 79 30.29 -2.04 -17.24
CA ASP A 79 29.22 -2.26 -16.26
C ASP A 79 29.44 -1.44 -14.98
N GLY A 80 30.70 -1.29 -14.55
CA GLY A 80 31.08 -0.41 -13.45
C GLY A 80 30.84 1.07 -13.75
N LEU A 81 31.19 1.54 -14.95
CA LEU A 81 30.93 2.91 -15.39
C LEU A 81 29.42 3.19 -15.52
N ARG A 82 28.67 2.26 -16.11
CA ARG A 82 27.21 2.36 -16.24
C ARG A 82 26.53 2.41 -14.86
N GLY A 83 27.00 1.60 -13.93
CA GLY A 83 26.51 1.58 -12.55
C GLY A 83 26.85 2.86 -11.77
N SER A 84 27.98 3.50 -12.07
CA SER A 84 28.45 4.70 -11.34
C SER A 84 27.85 6.00 -11.84
N VAL A 85 27.34 6.08 -13.08
CA VAL A 85 26.78 7.31 -13.67
C VAL A 85 25.71 7.95 -12.78
N ARG A 86 24.75 7.18 -12.28
CA ARG A 86 23.66 7.70 -11.44
C ARG A 86 24.21 8.30 -10.13
N PRO A 87 25.00 7.57 -9.30
CA PRO A 87 25.65 8.13 -8.12
C PRO A 87 26.51 9.36 -8.40
N VAL A 88 27.33 9.30 -9.47
CA VAL A 88 28.26 10.39 -9.81
C VAL A 88 27.51 11.67 -10.14
N ILE A 89 26.43 11.59 -10.92
CA ILE A 89 25.59 12.75 -11.22
C ILE A 89 24.97 13.31 -9.93
N THR A 90 24.43 12.45 -9.06
CA THR A 90 23.87 12.90 -7.78
C THR A 90 24.90 13.63 -6.92
N TYR A 91 26.10 13.07 -6.76
CA TYR A 91 27.16 13.72 -6.00
C TYR A 91 27.65 15.00 -6.65
N ALA A 92 27.76 15.07 -7.97
CA ALA A 92 28.17 16.27 -8.69
C ALA A 92 27.17 17.42 -8.48
N PHE A 93 25.86 17.17 -8.64
CA PHE A 93 24.83 18.18 -8.40
C PHE A 93 24.76 18.62 -6.94
N PHE A 94 24.89 17.70 -5.99
CA PHE A 94 24.90 18.04 -4.57
C PHE A 94 26.16 18.84 -4.18
N MET A 95 27.32 18.46 -4.69
CA MET A 95 28.57 19.19 -4.48
C MET A 95 28.50 20.59 -5.08
N LEU A 96 27.95 20.73 -6.29
CA LEU A 96 27.72 22.03 -6.91
C LEU A 96 26.77 22.89 -6.06
N PHE A 97 25.68 22.31 -5.55
CA PHE A 97 24.74 23.00 -4.67
C PHE A 97 25.43 23.52 -3.40
N VAL A 98 26.20 22.67 -2.72
CA VAL A 98 26.97 23.04 -1.52
C VAL A 98 28.01 24.11 -1.85
N ALA A 99 28.71 23.99 -2.98
CA ALA A 99 29.70 24.97 -3.41
C ALA A 99 29.09 26.35 -3.68
N VAL A 100 27.95 26.40 -4.37
CA VAL A 100 27.24 27.67 -4.66
C VAL A 100 26.73 28.32 -3.38
N LYS A 101 26.08 27.55 -2.50
CA LYS A 101 25.58 28.08 -1.21
C LYS A 101 26.72 28.48 -0.27
N GLY A 102 27.82 27.72 -0.27
CA GLY A 102 29.04 28.05 0.47
C GLY A 102 29.72 29.33 -0.05
N ALA A 103 29.81 29.50 -1.37
CA ALA A 103 30.33 30.72 -1.98
C ALA A 103 29.43 31.93 -1.69
N ALA A 104 28.11 31.76 -1.69
CA ALA A 104 27.18 32.82 -1.28
C ALA A 104 27.39 33.22 0.18
N LEU A 105 27.55 32.25 1.09
CA LEU A 105 27.82 32.51 2.51
C LEU A 105 29.16 33.22 2.71
N TRP A 106 30.20 32.79 2.00
CA TRP A 106 31.48 33.47 1.98
C TRP A 106 31.38 34.91 1.47
N SER A 107 30.64 35.13 0.38
CA SER A 107 30.43 36.47 -0.18
C SER A 107 29.71 37.40 0.81
N LEU A 108 28.66 36.91 1.48
CA LEU A 108 27.90 37.66 2.48
C LEU A 108 28.73 37.96 3.73
N ALA A 109 29.53 37.00 4.20
CA ALA A 109 30.42 37.21 5.35
C ALA A 109 31.50 38.27 5.07
N GLN A 110 32.03 38.33 3.84
CA GLN A 110 33.11 39.25 3.48
C GLN A 110 32.64 40.65 3.07
N HIS A 111 31.44 40.78 2.48
CA HIS A 111 30.99 42.05 1.88
C HIS A 111 29.86 42.73 2.67
N ALA A 112 29.14 42.00 3.53
CA ALA A 112 27.99 42.53 4.26
C ALA A 112 28.22 42.67 5.77
N ASP A 113 29.38 42.26 6.31
CA ASP A 113 29.69 42.21 7.75
C ASP A 113 28.64 41.48 8.60
N LEU A 114 27.83 40.63 7.95
CA LEU A 114 26.77 39.87 8.61
C LEU A 114 27.37 38.64 9.29
N SER A 115 26.97 38.42 10.53
CA SER A 115 27.32 37.18 11.22
C SER A 115 26.73 35.97 10.47
N VAL A 116 27.40 34.81 10.56
CA VAL A 116 26.93 33.56 9.94
C VAL A 116 25.49 33.24 10.33
N VAL A 117 25.11 33.57 11.57
CA VAL A 117 23.76 33.34 12.11
C VAL A 117 22.70 34.20 11.40
N GLU A 118 23.04 35.41 10.96
CA GLU A 118 22.15 36.31 10.24
C GLU A 118 22.13 36.05 8.73
N ALA A 119 23.22 35.52 8.18
CA ALA A 119 23.32 35.17 6.76
C ALA A 119 22.58 33.87 6.41
N LEU A 120 22.51 32.90 7.34
CA LEU A 120 21.87 31.60 7.10
C LEU A 120 20.41 31.71 6.63
N PRO A 121 19.50 32.45 7.30
CA PRO A 121 18.11 32.57 6.88
C PRO A 121 17.93 33.29 5.54
N LYS A 122 18.89 34.14 5.16
CA LYS A 122 18.87 34.84 3.87
C LYS A 122 19.31 33.95 2.71
N ILE A 123 20.22 33.01 2.97
CA ILE A 123 20.75 32.06 1.98
C ILE A 123 19.86 30.82 1.89
N TRP A 124 19.19 30.46 2.98
CA TRP A 124 18.21 29.39 3.05
C TRP A 124 16.79 29.94 2.85
N ASP A 125 16.54 30.37 1.62
CA ASP A 125 15.25 30.87 1.16
C ASP A 125 14.21 29.76 0.92
N GLU A 126 12.94 30.15 0.83
CA GLU A 126 11.81 29.24 0.66
C GLU A 126 11.93 28.40 -0.63
N GLU A 127 12.32 29.01 -1.75
CA GLU A 127 12.54 28.30 -3.03
C GLU A 127 13.62 27.23 -2.90
N THR A 128 14.77 27.56 -2.31
CA THR A 128 15.87 26.61 -2.09
C THR A 128 15.44 25.47 -1.15
N SER A 129 14.70 25.79 -0.09
CA SER A 129 14.21 24.77 0.85
C SER A 129 13.20 23.81 0.19
N ALA A 130 12.33 24.33 -0.67
CA ALA A 130 11.37 23.55 -1.45
C ALA A 130 12.07 22.66 -2.48
N LEU A 131 13.08 23.17 -3.18
CA LEU A 131 13.91 22.40 -4.10
C LEU A 131 14.67 21.29 -3.36
N PHE A 132 15.25 21.59 -2.20
CA PHE A 132 15.92 20.59 -1.37
C PHE A 132 14.95 19.49 -0.90
N ALA A 133 13.76 19.87 -0.42
CA ALA A 133 12.72 18.93 -0.03
C ALA A 133 12.25 18.04 -1.19
N ALA A 134 12.11 18.61 -2.40
CA ALA A 134 11.77 17.86 -3.61
C ALA A 134 12.86 16.84 -3.97
N VAL A 135 14.13 17.22 -3.92
CA VAL A 135 15.27 16.32 -4.20
C VAL A 135 15.35 15.20 -3.14
N MET A 136 15.19 15.53 -1.86
CA MET A 136 15.15 14.54 -0.78
C MET A 136 13.96 13.58 -0.95
N SER A 137 12.79 14.11 -1.30
CA SER A 137 11.60 13.30 -1.59
C SER A 137 11.78 12.43 -2.83
N PHE A 138 12.51 12.86 -3.85
CA PHE A 138 12.83 12.02 -4.99
C PHE A 138 13.76 10.85 -4.58
N TRP A 139 14.81 11.14 -3.82
CA TRP A 139 15.82 10.13 -3.46
C TRP A 139 15.32 9.10 -2.43
N PHE A 140 14.51 9.55 -1.46
CA PHE A 140 13.99 8.70 -0.38
C PHE A 140 12.52 8.30 -0.58
N GLY A 141 11.74 9.10 -1.33
CA GLY A 141 10.30 8.90 -1.49
C GLY A 141 9.94 7.71 -2.36
N GLN A 142 10.72 7.33 -3.37
CA GLN A 142 10.44 6.08 -4.11
C GLN A 142 10.49 4.84 -3.19
N ARG A 143 11.41 4.80 -2.22
CA ARG A 143 11.47 3.70 -1.23
C ARG A 143 10.33 3.76 -0.23
N ALA A 144 9.90 4.95 0.17
CA ALA A 144 8.76 5.14 1.09
C ALA A 144 7.41 4.82 0.42
N LEU A 145 7.20 5.26 -0.83
CA LEU A 145 5.97 5.06 -1.61
C LEU A 145 5.69 3.58 -1.89
N THR A 146 6.72 2.75 -2.12
CA THR A 146 6.55 1.29 -2.26
C THR A 146 5.97 0.60 -1.01
N LYS A 147 6.08 1.21 0.17
CA LYS A 147 5.53 0.66 1.42
C LYS A 147 4.06 1.04 1.62
N PHE A 148 3.65 2.22 1.14
CA PHE A 148 2.27 2.70 1.24
C PHE A 148 1.33 2.11 0.18
N ARG A 149 1.86 1.60 -0.94
CA ARG A 149 1.06 0.85 -1.93
C ARG A 149 0.67 -0.57 -1.46
N LYS A 150 1.17 -1.01 -0.29
CA LYS A 150 1.00 -2.37 0.26
C LYS A 150 0.15 -2.42 1.54
N GLY A 151 -0.51 -1.33 1.91
CA GLY A 151 -1.48 -1.27 3.01
C GLY A 151 -2.82 -0.82 2.48
#